data_AF-A0A1B7MTF2-F1
#
_entry.id   AF-A0A1B7MTF2-F1
#
_cell.length_a   1.000
_cell.length_b   1.000
_cell.length_c   1.000
_cell.angle_alpha   90.00
_cell.angle_beta   90.00
_cell.angle_gamma   90.00
#
_symmetry.space_group_name_H-M   'P 1'
#
loop_
_entity.id
_entity.type
_entity.pdbx_description
1 polymer ?
#
loop_
_entity_poly.entity_id
_entity_poly.type
_entity_poly.pdbx_seq_one_letter_code
_entity_poly.pdbx_strand_id
1 'polypeptide(L)'
;RSKAYYAIKPELQEPKSSTQNVSAPCLTSAVQQELWTIWNSDPRMPTVASRRAWAASRNADPTRVNQWFHNRKGYAKRTGQPVSDETYELTLD
;
A
#
# COMPACT_ATOMS: atom_id res chain seq x y z
N ARG A 1 52.78 17.26 -1.93
CA ARG A 1 52.83 16.12 -0.97
C ARG A 1 51.50 16.14 -0.21
N SER A 2 50.51 15.34 -0.62
CA SER A 2 50.11 14.05 -0.01
C SER A 2 49.29 14.27 1.28
N LYS A 3 48.20 13.58 1.63
CA LYS A 3 47.12 12.81 0.99
C LYS A 3 46.22 12.38 2.18
N ALA A 4 44.92 12.28 1.94
CA ALA A 4 43.93 11.45 2.67
C ALA A 4 43.68 11.67 4.17
N TYR A 5 42.45 12.11 4.47
CA TYR A 5 41.61 11.35 5.40
C TYR A 5 40.34 10.94 4.66
N TYR A 6 40.12 9.63 4.54
CA TYR A 6 38.88 9.05 4.07
C TYR A 6 37.80 9.26 5.12
N ALA A 7 36.63 9.71 4.71
CA ALA A 7 35.38 9.31 5.34
C ALA A 7 34.36 9.18 4.22
N ILE A 8 34.34 7.98 3.65
CA ILE A 8 33.29 7.49 2.77
C ILE A 8 31.96 7.78 3.49
N LYS A 9 31.16 8.68 2.92
CA LYS A 9 29.76 8.86 3.32
C LYS A 9 29.11 7.48 3.27
N PRO A 10 28.26 7.10 4.24
CA PRO A 10 27.31 6.04 4.00
C PRO A 10 26.33 6.57 2.96
N GLU A 11 26.68 6.39 1.69
CA GLU A 11 25.70 6.29 0.61
C GLU A 11 24.98 4.97 0.88
N LEU A 12 24.08 5.01 1.86
CA LEU A 12 22.95 4.10 1.87
C LEU A 12 22.24 4.42 0.56
N GLN A 13 22.39 3.55 -0.42
CA GLN A 13 21.59 3.57 -1.64
C GLN A 13 20.14 3.55 -1.19
N GLU A 14 19.53 4.73 -1.14
CA GLU A 14 18.09 4.84 -1.15
C GLU A 14 17.65 4.02 -2.36
N PRO A 15 16.83 2.97 -2.18
CA PRO A 15 16.33 2.22 -3.31
C PRO A 15 15.63 3.23 -4.21
N LYS A 16 16.15 3.35 -5.43
CA LYS A 16 15.58 4.14 -6.51
C LYS A 16 14.17 3.60 -6.73
N SER A 17 13.20 4.15 -6.01
CA SER A 17 11.78 3.97 -6.26
C SER A 17 11.53 4.69 -7.58
N SER A 18 11.77 3.91 -8.63
CA SER A 18 11.63 4.28 -10.02
C SER A 18 10.36 5.10 -10.17
N THR A 19 10.54 6.35 -10.58
CA THR A 19 9.47 7.26 -10.97
C THR A 19 8.75 6.63 -12.15
N GLN A 20 7.81 5.74 -11.85
CA GLN A 20 6.94 5.14 -12.84
C GLN A 20 5.90 6.18 -13.24
N ASN A 21 6.32 7.02 -14.18
CA ASN A 21 5.46 7.84 -15.04
C ASN A 21 4.72 6.91 -16.01
N VAL A 22 3.84 6.07 -15.48
CA VAL A 22 2.86 5.31 -16.25
C VAL A 22 1.51 5.84 -15.83
N SER A 23 0.79 6.43 -16.79
CA SER A 23 -0.64 6.67 -16.72
C SER A 23 -1.27 5.46 -16.04
N ALA A 24 -1.68 5.57 -14.77
CA ALA A 24 -2.15 4.42 -13.99
C ALA A 24 -3.61 4.15 -14.40
N PRO A 25 -3.86 3.24 -15.35
CA PRO A 25 -5.19 3.05 -15.86
C PRO A 25 -5.71 1.83 -15.12
N CYS A 26 -6.43 2.07 -14.03
CA CYS A 26 -7.10 1.05 -13.22
C CYS A 26 -6.22 0.13 -12.36
N LEU A 27 -6.81 -0.27 -11.21
CA LEU A 27 -6.28 -1.38 -10.41
C LEU A 27 -6.30 -2.61 -11.31
N THR A 28 -5.15 -3.23 -11.53
CA THR A 28 -5.09 -4.47 -12.32
C THR A 28 -6.00 -5.53 -11.69
N SER A 29 -6.51 -6.45 -12.51
CA SER A 29 -7.39 -7.53 -12.01
C SER A 29 -6.72 -8.33 -10.88
N ALA A 30 -5.41 -8.58 -10.99
CA ALA A 30 -4.62 -9.25 -9.96
C ALA A 30 -4.64 -8.49 -8.63
N VAL A 31 -4.38 -7.17 -8.65
CA VAL A 31 -4.41 -6.32 -7.44
C VAL A 31 -5.81 -6.30 -6.81
N GLN A 32 -6.88 -6.28 -7.62
CA GLN A 32 -8.25 -6.34 -7.11
C GLN A 32 -8.55 -7.68 -6.43
N GLN A 33 -8.06 -8.79 -7.00
CA GLN A 33 -8.22 -10.12 -6.42
C GLN A 33 -7.48 -10.24 -5.09
N GLU A 34 -6.28 -9.69 -4.98
CA GLU A 34 -5.54 -9.65 -3.71
C GLU A 34 -6.26 -8.82 -2.65
N LEU A 35 -6.74 -7.61 -3.00
CA LEU A 35 -7.55 -6.78 -2.11
C LEU A 35 -8.78 -7.54 -1.61
N TRP A 36 -9.41 -8.33 -2.48
CA TRP A 36 -10.55 -9.15 -2.12
C TRP A 36 -10.18 -10.28 -1.15
N THR A 37 -9.08 -10.98 -1.39
CA THR A 37 -8.55 -12.00 -0.47
C THR A 37 -8.25 -11.38 0.89
N ILE A 38 -7.56 -10.24 0.92
CA ILE A 38 -7.23 -9.51 2.15
C ILE A 38 -8.50 -9.15 2.93
N TRP A 39 -9.51 -8.60 2.25
CA TRP A 39 -10.78 -8.23 2.89
C TRP A 39 -11.58 -9.43 3.40
N ASN A 40 -11.56 -10.56 2.68
CA ASN A 40 -12.24 -11.76 3.13
C ASN A 40 -11.53 -12.42 4.33
N SER A 41 -10.21 -12.34 4.38
CA SER A 41 -9.43 -12.80 5.53
C SER A 41 -9.61 -11.88 6.74
N ASP A 42 -9.60 -10.56 6.52
CA ASP A 42 -9.79 -9.57 7.57
C ASP A 42 -10.63 -8.37 7.06
N PRO A 43 -11.95 -8.32 7.35
CA PRO A 43 -12.84 -7.26 6.90
C PRO A 43 -12.70 -5.97 7.75
N ARG A 44 -11.47 -5.58 8.07
CA ARG A 44 -11.10 -4.37 8.81
C ARG A 44 -10.56 -3.29 7.88
N MET A 45 -10.55 -2.05 8.37
CA MET A 45 -9.98 -0.94 7.64
C MET A 45 -8.48 -0.82 7.96
N PRO A 46 -7.57 -1.05 7.01
CA PRO A 46 -6.14 -0.84 7.25
C PRO A 46 -5.76 0.64 7.33
N THR A 47 -4.64 0.96 7.99
CA THR A 47 -4.18 2.34 8.15
C THR A 47 -3.87 2.97 6.79
N VAL A 48 -3.90 4.30 6.71
CA VAL A 48 -3.53 5.02 5.47
C VAL A 48 -2.07 4.74 5.11
N ALA A 49 -1.18 4.60 6.09
CA ALA A 49 0.22 4.29 5.88
C ALA A 49 0.41 2.89 5.28
N SER A 50 -0.20 1.84 5.86
CA SER A 50 -0.07 0.48 5.33
C SER A 50 -0.72 0.34 3.95
N ARG A 51 -1.86 0.99 3.69
CA ARG A 51 -2.47 0.97 2.35
C ARG A 51 -1.57 1.57 1.29
N ARG A 52 -0.87 2.66 1.62
CA ARG A 52 0.11 3.29 0.73
C ARG A 52 1.32 2.39 0.51
N ALA A 53 1.84 1.78 1.57
CA ALA A 53 2.96 0.85 1.48
C ALA A 53 2.62 -0.40 0.66
N TRP A 54 1.41 -0.95 0.85
CA TRP A 54 0.91 -2.09 0.09
C TRP A 54 0.69 -1.74 -1.38
N ALA A 55 0.08 -0.59 -1.64
CA ALA A 55 -0.07 -0.09 -3.00
C ALA A 55 1.28 0.12 -3.68
N ALA A 56 2.27 0.69 -2.99
CA ALA A 56 3.63 0.86 -3.51
C ALA A 56 4.31 -0.49 -3.81
N SER A 57 4.16 -1.49 -2.94
CA SER A 57 4.70 -2.84 -3.15
C SER A 57 4.12 -3.52 -4.40
N ARG A 58 2.82 -3.34 -4.66
CA ARG A 58 2.11 -3.91 -5.83
C ARG A 58 2.06 -2.97 -7.03
N ASN A 59 2.78 -1.86 -6.99
CA ASN A 59 2.78 -0.82 -8.03
C ASN A 59 1.35 -0.36 -8.42
N ALA A 60 0.47 -0.27 -7.43
CA ALA A 60 -0.92 0.13 -7.56
C ALA A 60 -1.15 1.58 -7.11
N ASP A 61 -2.22 2.20 -7.60
CA ASP A 61 -2.59 3.56 -7.19
C ASP A 61 -3.15 3.56 -5.75
N PRO A 62 -2.47 4.21 -4.78
CA PRO A 62 -2.90 4.25 -3.39
C PRO A 62 -4.27 4.93 -3.20
N THR A 63 -4.64 5.86 -4.08
CA THR A 63 -5.94 6.54 -4.06
C THR A 63 -7.07 5.57 -4.41
N ARG A 64 -6.86 4.75 -5.45
CA ARG A 64 -7.84 3.71 -5.83
C ARG A 64 -7.95 2.62 -4.78
N VAL A 65 -6.82 2.18 -4.21
CA VAL A 65 -6.81 1.24 -3.07
C VAL A 65 -7.61 1.83 -1.90
N ASN A 66 -7.36 3.09 -1.55
CA ASN A 66 -8.10 3.78 -0.49
C ASN A 66 -9.61 3.77 -0.78
N GLN A 67 -10.01 4.19 -1.99
CA GLN A 67 -11.41 4.22 -2.40
C GLN A 67 -12.06 2.83 -2.38
N TRP A 68 -11.34 1.78 -2.79
CA TRP A 68 -11.81 0.40 -2.75
C TRP A 68 -12.18 -0.03 -1.34
N PHE A 69 -11.30 0.21 -0.36
CA PHE A 69 -11.58 -0.11 1.06
C PHE A 69 -12.76 0.71 1.62
N HIS A 70 -12.88 1.99 1.27
CA HIS A 70 -14.02 2.81 1.69
C HIS A 70 -15.35 2.32 1.11
N ASN A 71 -15.38 1.97 -0.18
CA ASN A 71 -16.55 1.38 -0.82
C ASN A 71 -16.95 0.07 -0.14
N ARG A 72 -15.96 -0.75 0.23
CA ARG A 72 -16.18 -2.03 0.90
C ARG A 72 -16.67 -1.87 2.34
N LYS A 73 -16.11 -0.94 3.12
CA LYS A 73 -16.64 -0.53 4.44
C LYS A 73 -18.08 -0.04 4.31
N GLY A 74 -18.38 0.76 3.29
CA GLY A 74 -19.75 1.21 2.99
C GLY A 74 -20.70 0.04 2.69
N TYR A 75 -20.28 -0.92 1.86
CA TYR A 75 -21.06 -2.11 1.56
C TYR A 75 -21.31 -2.96 2.82
N ALA A 76 -20.28 -3.22 3.61
CA ALA A 76 -20.40 -3.99 4.86
C ALA A 76 -21.32 -3.31 5.88
N LYS A 77 -21.26 -1.98 6.01
CA LYS A 77 -22.22 -1.22 6.83
C LYS A 77 -23.66 -1.39 6.34
N ARG A 78 -23.88 -1.39 5.02
CA ARG A 78 -25.22 -1.55 4.42
C ARG A 78 -25.75 -2.98 4.56
N THR A 79 -24.89 -3.99 4.56
CA THR A 79 -25.28 -5.40 4.76
C THR A 79 -25.35 -5.82 6.23
N GLY A 80 -25.12 -4.89 7.17
CA GLY A 80 -25.16 -5.18 8.61
C GLY A 80 -23.96 -6.01 9.11
N GLN A 81 -22.87 -6.07 8.34
CA GLN A 81 -21.63 -6.71 8.78
C GLN A 81 -20.93 -5.81 9.82
N PRO A 82 -20.49 -6.37 10.97
CA PRO A 82 -19.78 -5.62 11.99
C PRO A 82 -18.39 -5.23 11.49
N VAL A 83 -18.27 -4.04 10.89
CA VAL A 83 -16.96 -3.47 10.56
C VAL A 83 -16.42 -2.82 11.83
N SER A 84 -15.37 -3.41 12.39
CA SER A 84 -14.65 -2.80 13.51
C SER A 84 -14.03 -1.47 13.06
N ASP A 85 -14.10 -0.45 13.92
CA ASP A 85 -13.42 0.83 13.67
C ASP A 85 -11.92 0.77 14.01
N GLU A 86 -11.47 -0.35 14.58
CA GLU A 86 -10.05 -0.66 14.76
C GLU A 86 -9.33 -0.68 13.42
N THR A 87 -8.20 0.01 13.39
CA THR A 87 -7.36 0.13 12.20
C THR A 87 -6.17 -0.81 12.35
N TYR A 88 -5.88 -1.65 11.35
CA TYR A 88 -4.78 -2.63 11.38
C TYR A 88 -3.64 -2.26 10.42
N GLU A 89 -2.42 -2.72 10.72
CA GLU A 89 -1.25 -2.57 9.86
C GLU A 89 -1.20 -3.70 8.83
N LEU A 90 -1.47 -3.39 7.56
CA LEU A 90 -1.45 -4.37 6.49
C LEU A 90 -0.02 -4.90 6.27
N THR A 91 0.24 -6.16 6.63
CA THR A 91 1.54 -6.82 6.43
C THR A 91 1.84 -7.00 4.94
N LEU A 92 3.04 -6.58 4.54
CA LEU A 92 3.58 -6.71 3.19
C LEU A 92 4.23 -8.09 3.05
N ASP A 93 3.43 -9.15 2.97
CA ASP A 93 3.92 -10.48 2.59
C ASP A 93 4.09 -10.59 1.06
#